data_AF-A0A1V4VJP0-F1
#
_entry.id   AF-A0A1V4VJP0-F1
#
_cell.length_a   1.000
_cell.length_b   1.000
_cell.length_c   1.000
_cell.angle_alpha   90.00
_cell.angle_beta   90.00
_cell.angle_gamma   90.00
#
_symmetry.space_group_name_H-M   'P 1'
#
loop_
_entity.id
_entity.type
_entity.pdbx_description
1 polymer ?
#
loop_
_entity_poly.entity_id
_entity_poly.type
_entity_poly.pdbx_seq_one_letter_code
_entity_poly.pdbx_strand_id
1 'polypeptide(L)'
;MSVVYCGICPHPPIAVPEVGREEAEKVAATQRAIIELGRRIKRSGAETVVIISPHAPVFRDVIAINRVAALKGDLASFGAGGLQFNLNNDQLLAGSINRQAAAIGVDVVDLHEDMEKRYDLNLRLDHGVTVPLYFLQKGGVELPFVHVAMAFAPLEKLYLFGIAVRRAAESLGRKVALVASGDLSHGLTKDAPGGYLPRGKEFDEQLVRLLSVPDIEGVLKMEQTLVQLAGECGYRSIVMMLGALDGYDVKSEILSYEGPFGVGYMVASLEPRGENKSQSVLARLEDEQKKRIARRRAAESFLVKVARETLERHVKGEPPVDVSCMPEEYKKRAGVFVSIKKRGSLRGCIGTIEPTRPSIAEEVVANAISAGTNDPRFQPVRQEELADLEYSVDVLQPTELVSGFNELNPEKYGVIVRSGRRSGLLLPNLEGVDTVEEQVSIARQKAGIGPNEPVQLERFEVIRYK
;
A
#
# COMPACT_ATOMS: atom_id res chain seq x y z
N MET A 1 6.39 6.24 24.60
CA MET A 1 6.15 5.18 23.61
C MET A 1 4.68 4.80 23.67
N SER A 2 3.97 4.87 22.56
CA SER A 2 2.52 4.61 22.51
C SER A 2 2.18 3.15 22.24
N VAL A 3 2.95 2.43 21.42
CA VAL A 3 2.84 0.96 21.35
C VAL A 3 3.64 0.39 22.52
N VAL A 4 2.97 -0.21 23.51
CA VAL A 4 3.63 -0.66 24.75
C VAL A 4 3.84 -2.17 24.81
N TYR A 5 3.15 -2.92 23.95
CA TYR A 5 3.23 -4.38 23.92
C TYR A 5 2.71 -4.94 22.59
N CYS A 6 3.35 -5.98 22.07
CA CYS A 6 2.86 -6.76 20.95
C CYS A 6 2.81 -8.25 21.34
N GLY A 7 1.83 -8.97 20.85
CA GLY A 7 1.66 -10.40 21.13
C GLY A 7 1.15 -11.18 19.93
N ILE A 8 1.60 -12.43 19.81
CA ILE A 8 1.08 -13.38 18.81
C ILE A 8 0.31 -14.44 19.58
N CYS A 9 -0.91 -14.72 19.12
CA CYS A 9 -1.82 -15.66 19.76
C CYS A 9 -2.47 -16.59 18.72
N PRO A 10 -2.43 -17.91 18.92
CA PRO A 10 -3.19 -18.84 18.11
C PRO A 10 -4.67 -18.76 18.50
N HIS A 11 -5.56 -19.25 17.65
CA HIS A 11 -7.00 -19.21 17.85
C HIS A 11 -7.74 -20.54 17.64
N PRO A 12 -7.17 -21.72 17.97
CA PRO A 12 -7.86 -22.97 17.73
C PRO A 12 -9.02 -23.13 18.72
N PRO A 13 -10.27 -23.25 18.27
CA PRO A 13 -11.42 -23.37 19.17
C PRO A 13 -11.31 -24.56 20.14
N ILE A 14 -10.65 -25.65 19.72
CA ILE A 14 -10.38 -26.83 20.55
C ILE A 14 -9.56 -26.52 21.80
N ALA A 15 -8.83 -25.41 21.84
CA ALA A 15 -8.13 -24.99 23.06
C ALA A 15 -9.09 -24.56 24.16
N VAL A 16 -10.31 -24.10 23.84
CA VAL A 16 -11.31 -23.68 24.82
C VAL A 16 -11.93 -24.92 25.49
N PRO A 17 -11.87 -25.09 26.82
CA PRO A 17 -12.35 -26.29 27.51
C PRO A 17 -13.81 -26.65 27.20
N GLU A 18 -14.69 -25.65 27.05
CA GLU A 18 -16.10 -25.81 26.72
C GLU A 18 -16.33 -26.35 25.29
N VAL A 19 -15.33 -26.20 24.40
CA VAL A 19 -15.33 -26.72 23.02
C VAL A 19 -14.58 -28.05 22.95
N GLY A 20 -13.29 -28.05 23.32
CA GLY A 20 -12.40 -29.21 23.17
C GLY A 20 -12.55 -30.28 24.25
N ARG A 21 -13.17 -29.97 25.40
CA ARG A 21 -13.30 -30.90 26.55
C ARG A 21 -11.92 -31.46 26.94
N GLU A 22 -11.78 -32.78 27.05
CA GLU A 22 -10.51 -33.45 27.38
C GLU A 22 -9.40 -33.18 26.35
N GLU A 23 -9.76 -32.92 25.09
CA GLU A 23 -8.78 -32.62 24.04
C GLU A 23 -8.10 -31.26 24.26
N ALA A 24 -8.76 -30.33 24.95
CA ALA A 24 -8.19 -29.01 25.27
C ALA A 24 -6.91 -29.13 26.13
N GLU A 25 -6.79 -30.17 26.96
CA GLU A 25 -5.60 -30.42 27.79
C GLU A 25 -4.35 -30.72 26.96
N LYS A 26 -4.51 -31.17 25.70
CA LYS A 26 -3.38 -31.45 24.80
C LYS A 26 -2.63 -30.18 24.37
N VAL A 27 -3.23 -29.00 24.56
CA VAL A 27 -2.64 -27.68 24.27
C VAL A 27 -2.49 -26.82 25.54
N ALA A 28 -2.31 -27.46 26.70
CA ALA A 28 -2.25 -26.77 27.97
C ALA A 28 -1.08 -25.78 28.09
N ALA A 29 0.05 -26.00 27.38
CA ALA A 29 1.14 -25.02 27.38
C ALA A 29 0.76 -23.75 26.62
N THR A 30 0.09 -23.90 25.47
CA THR A 30 -0.48 -22.79 24.69
C THR A 30 -1.48 -22.00 25.53
N GLN A 31 -2.43 -22.66 26.18
CA GLN A 31 -3.41 -21.99 27.06
C GLN A 31 -2.72 -21.15 28.16
N ARG A 32 -1.75 -21.75 28.88
CA ARG A 32 -0.98 -21.05 29.93
C ARG A 32 -0.21 -19.86 29.36
N ALA A 33 0.37 -20.02 28.17
CA ALA A 33 1.12 -18.96 27.51
C ALA A 33 0.21 -17.80 27.07
N ILE A 34 -0.99 -18.05 26.54
CA ILE A 34 -1.95 -16.97 26.19
C ILE A 34 -2.42 -16.25 27.46
N ILE A 35 -2.69 -16.97 28.55
CA ILE A 35 -3.03 -16.34 29.84
C ILE A 35 -1.88 -15.45 30.32
N GLU A 36 -0.63 -15.91 30.21
CA GLU A 36 0.54 -15.10 30.54
C GLU A 36 0.68 -13.88 29.61
N LEU A 37 0.38 -14.02 28.33
CA LEU A 37 0.31 -12.90 27.38
C LEU A 37 -0.70 -11.85 27.87
N GLY A 38 -1.87 -12.28 28.34
CA GLY A 38 -2.87 -11.40 28.96
C GLY A 38 -2.34 -10.67 30.21
N ARG A 39 -1.61 -11.37 31.08
CA ARG A 39 -0.96 -10.74 32.25
C ARG A 39 0.08 -9.71 31.85
N ARG A 40 0.86 -9.98 30.80
CA ARG A 40 1.87 -9.05 30.27
C ARG A 40 1.21 -7.82 29.61
N ILE A 41 0.13 -8.00 28.85
CA ILE A 41 -0.67 -6.89 28.30
C ILE A 41 -1.16 -5.99 29.46
N LYS A 42 -1.76 -6.58 30.50
CA LYS A 42 -2.21 -5.83 31.69
C LYS A 42 -1.06 -5.07 32.36
N ARG A 43 0.09 -5.71 32.56
CA ARG A 43 1.28 -5.08 33.19
C ARG A 43 1.94 -4.00 32.33
N SER A 44 1.78 -4.05 31.00
CA SER A 44 2.36 -3.05 30.10
C SER A 44 1.73 -1.66 30.24
N GLY A 45 0.57 -1.57 30.90
CA GLY A 45 -0.18 -0.33 31.04
C GLY A 45 -0.88 0.10 29.75
N ALA A 46 -1.17 -0.85 28.85
CA ALA A 46 -2.01 -0.62 27.69
C ALA A 46 -3.40 -0.15 28.11
N GLU A 47 -3.95 0.82 27.38
CA GLU A 47 -5.29 1.37 27.57
C GLU A 47 -6.28 0.79 26.55
N THR A 48 -5.79 0.20 25.46
CA THR A 48 -6.60 -0.40 24.40
C THR A 48 -5.83 -1.52 23.71
N VAL A 49 -6.53 -2.58 23.30
CA VAL A 49 -5.96 -3.69 22.52
C VAL A 49 -6.43 -3.58 21.07
N VAL A 50 -5.49 -3.50 20.13
CA VAL A 50 -5.80 -3.68 18.70
C VAL A 50 -5.58 -5.14 18.36
N ILE A 51 -6.64 -5.86 18.00
CA ILE A 51 -6.56 -7.27 17.61
C ILE A 51 -6.80 -7.44 16.12
N ILE A 52 -5.91 -8.18 15.47
CA ILE A 52 -5.94 -8.43 14.02
C ILE A 52 -6.38 -9.88 13.81
N SER A 53 -7.53 -10.06 13.18
CA SER A 53 -8.13 -11.37 12.90
C SER A 53 -8.00 -11.77 11.42
N PRO A 54 -7.63 -13.03 11.13
CA PRO A 54 -7.67 -13.59 9.79
C PRO A 54 -9.03 -14.16 9.37
N HIS A 55 -10.00 -14.23 10.29
CA HIS A 55 -11.32 -14.84 10.04
C HIS A 55 -12.50 -13.87 10.10
N ALA A 56 -12.21 -12.58 10.28
CA ALA A 56 -13.18 -11.49 10.11
C ALA A 56 -13.51 -11.31 8.61
N PRO A 57 -14.38 -10.37 8.20
CA PRO A 57 -14.57 -10.06 6.78
C PRO A 57 -13.27 -9.64 6.08
N VAL A 58 -12.58 -10.60 5.46
CA VAL A 58 -11.28 -10.40 4.78
C VAL A 58 -11.52 -9.99 3.33
N PHE A 59 -10.86 -8.90 2.92
CA PHE A 59 -10.87 -8.42 1.55
C PHE A 59 -9.53 -8.67 0.86
N ARG A 60 -9.54 -8.65 -0.48
CA ARG A 60 -8.34 -8.95 -1.27
C ARG A 60 -7.29 -7.84 -1.19
N ASP A 61 -7.73 -6.59 -1.18
CA ASP A 61 -6.93 -5.40 -1.42
C ASP A 61 -7.05 -4.32 -0.34
N VAL A 62 -8.07 -4.40 0.52
CA VAL A 62 -8.34 -3.39 1.57
C VAL A 62 -8.35 -4.01 2.97
N ILE A 63 -7.73 -3.32 3.93
CA ILE A 63 -7.78 -3.71 5.34
C ILE A 63 -9.09 -3.17 5.92
N ALA A 64 -9.74 -3.90 6.83
CA ALA A 64 -11.02 -3.44 7.38
C ALA A 64 -10.96 -3.24 8.90
N ILE A 65 -11.57 -2.17 9.39
CA ILE A 65 -11.71 -1.88 10.81
C ILE A 65 -13.18 -1.90 11.17
N ASN A 66 -13.54 -2.73 12.15
CA ASN A 66 -14.91 -2.78 12.66
C ASN A 66 -15.22 -1.50 13.46
N ARG A 67 -16.28 -0.78 13.08
CA ARG A 67 -16.75 0.48 13.70
C ARG A 67 -18.03 0.30 14.50
N VAL A 68 -18.48 -0.93 14.75
CA VAL A 68 -19.60 -1.21 15.64
C VAL A 68 -19.22 -0.83 17.08
N ALA A 69 -20.08 -0.05 17.77
CA ALA A 69 -19.73 0.53 19.07
C ALA A 69 -19.52 -0.52 20.17
N ALA A 70 -20.35 -1.58 20.17
CA ALA A 70 -20.27 -2.71 21.08
C ALA A 70 -19.99 -3.99 20.31
N LEU A 71 -18.78 -4.52 20.43
CA LEU A 71 -18.36 -5.73 19.75
C LEU A 71 -18.93 -6.94 20.49
N LYS A 72 -19.59 -7.83 19.76
CA LYS A 72 -20.23 -9.03 20.32
C LYS A 72 -19.76 -10.27 19.58
N GLY A 73 -19.55 -11.36 20.30
CA GLY A 73 -19.25 -12.67 19.70
C GLY A 73 -19.55 -13.81 20.66
N ASP A 74 -19.44 -15.03 20.14
CA ASP A 74 -19.62 -16.27 20.89
C ASP A 74 -18.85 -17.40 20.22
N LEU A 75 -18.98 -18.63 20.75
CA LEU A 75 -18.43 -19.85 20.17
C LEU A 75 -19.54 -20.84 19.80
N ALA A 76 -20.72 -20.36 19.39
CA ALA A 76 -21.87 -21.21 19.06
C ALA A 76 -21.59 -22.15 17.89
N SER A 77 -20.86 -21.69 16.86
CA SER A 77 -20.43 -22.52 15.72
C SER A 77 -19.57 -23.72 16.12
N PHE A 78 -19.02 -23.72 17.34
CA PHE A 78 -18.21 -24.79 17.91
C PHE A 78 -18.91 -25.50 19.09
N GLY A 79 -20.22 -25.31 19.25
CA GLY A 79 -21.01 -25.97 20.29
C GLY A 79 -20.94 -25.31 21.67
N ALA A 80 -20.32 -24.14 21.82
CA ALA A 80 -20.14 -23.44 23.09
C ALA A 80 -20.83 -22.05 23.11
N GLY A 81 -22.07 -21.97 22.61
CA GLY A 81 -22.82 -20.70 22.50
C GLY A 81 -23.18 -20.02 23.84
N GLY A 82 -23.01 -20.71 24.96
CA GLY A 82 -23.13 -20.12 26.30
C GLY A 82 -21.97 -19.17 26.64
N LEU A 83 -20.84 -19.27 25.94
CA LEU A 83 -19.72 -18.33 26.07
C LEU A 83 -19.99 -17.12 25.20
N GLN A 84 -20.37 -16.01 25.84
CA GLN A 84 -20.64 -14.74 25.17
C GLN A 84 -19.58 -13.71 25.52
N PHE A 85 -19.15 -12.97 24.50
CA PHE A 85 -18.17 -11.90 24.62
C PHE A 85 -18.82 -10.58 24.24
N ASN A 86 -18.61 -9.56 25.08
CA ASN A 86 -19.07 -8.20 24.85
C ASN A 86 -17.95 -7.22 25.22
N LEU A 87 -17.51 -6.42 24.26
CA LEU A 87 -16.39 -5.49 24.42
C LEU A 87 -16.76 -4.10 23.92
N ASN A 88 -16.21 -3.09 24.59
CA ASN A 88 -16.24 -1.71 24.10
C ASN A 88 -15.25 -1.57 22.94
N ASN A 89 -15.70 -0.97 21.84
CA ASN A 89 -14.84 -0.65 20.71
C ASN A 89 -14.27 0.77 20.84
N ASP A 90 -12.96 0.93 20.77
CA ASP A 90 -12.30 2.24 20.81
C ASP A 90 -12.48 2.98 19.47
N GLN A 91 -13.61 3.68 19.38
CA GLN A 91 -14.01 4.41 18.18
C GLN A 91 -13.03 5.53 17.81
N LEU A 92 -12.33 6.13 18.78
CA LEU A 92 -11.41 7.23 18.53
C LEU A 92 -10.11 6.71 17.91
N LEU A 93 -9.56 5.64 18.50
CA LEU A 93 -8.36 5.00 17.97
C LEU A 93 -8.62 4.42 16.58
N ALA A 94 -9.69 3.65 16.39
CA ALA A 94 -10.03 3.04 15.11
C ALA A 94 -10.17 4.08 13.97
N GLY A 95 -10.85 5.21 14.22
CA GLY A 95 -10.96 6.28 13.22
C GLY A 95 -9.62 7.02 12.97
N SER A 96 -8.75 7.10 13.97
CA SER A 96 -7.40 7.65 13.80
C SER A 96 -6.49 6.73 12.99
N ILE A 97 -6.58 5.41 13.20
CA ILE A 97 -5.84 4.39 12.42
C ILE A 97 -6.17 4.56 10.93
N ASN A 98 -7.45 4.66 10.57
CA ASN A 98 -7.86 4.86 9.18
C ASN A 98 -7.21 6.11 8.57
N ARG A 99 -7.30 7.27 9.23
CA ARG A 99 -6.67 8.52 8.76
C ARG A 99 -5.15 8.41 8.60
N GLN A 100 -4.47 7.77 9.56
CA GLN A 100 -3.02 7.60 9.51
C GLN A 100 -2.59 6.62 8.42
N ALA A 101 -3.39 5.58 8.16
CA ALA A 101 -3.17 4.63 7.09
C ALA A 101 -3.30 5.30 5.72
N ALA A 102 -4.37 6.09 5.52
CA ALA A 102 -4.55 6.87 4.29
C ALA A 102 -3.38 7.83 4.03
N ALA A 103 -2.84 8.46 5.07
CA ALA A 103 -1.70 9.38 4.95
C ALA A 103 -0.39 8.72 4.47
N ILE A 104 -0.25 7.40 4.62
CA ILE A 104 0.88 6.61 4.10
C ILE A 104 0.47 5.69 2.93
N GLY A 105 -0.70 5.96 2.33
CA GLY A 105 -1.21 5.26 1.15
C GLY A 105 -1.64 3.82 1.41
N VAL A 106 -2.10 3.50 2.62
CA VAL A 106 -2.74 2.21 2.93
C VAL A 106 -4.24 2.41 2.96
N ASP A 107 -4.95 1.66 2.11
CA ASP A 107 -6.40 1.71 2.04
C ASP A 107 -7.03 0.91 3.19
N VAL A 108 -7.88 1.59 3.96
CA VAL A 108 -8.60 1.00 5.10
C VAL A 108 -10.07 1.36 5.00
N VAL A 109 -10.93 0.33 5.07
CA VAL A 109 -12.39 0.51 5.09
C VAL A 109 -12.93 0.40 6.51
N ASP A 110 -13.81 1.33 6.84
CA ASP A 110 -14.54 1.35 8.10
C ASP A 110 -15.84 0.53 7.94
N LEU A 111 -15.99 -0.55 8.69
CA LEU A 111 -17.17 -1.43 8.65
C LEU A 111 -18.20 -1.01 9.69
N HIS A 112 -19.36 -0.55 9.23
CA HIS A 112 -20.47 -0.09 10.07
C HIS A 112 -21.66 -1.08 10.04
N GLU A 113 -22.56 -1.01 11.02
CA GLU A 113 -23.72 -1.92 11.14
C GLU A 113 -24.63 -1.92 9.90
N ASP A 114 -24.77 -0.78 9.21
CA ASP A 114 -25.57 -0.66 7.99
C ASP A 114 -24.99 -1.45 6.80
N MET A 115 -23.70 -1.79 6.86
CA MET A 115 -23.01 -2.58 5.83
C MET A 115 -23.30 -4.08 5.94
N GLU A 116 -23.71 -4.60 7.11
CA GLU A 116 -23.97 -6.03 7.32
C GLU A 116 -24.98 -6.57 6.31
N LYS A 117 -26.16 -5.93 6.24
CA LYS A 117 -27.24 -6.35 5.33
C LYS A 117 -26.93 -6.04 3.87
N ARG A 118 -26.19 -4.97 3.60
CA ARG A 118 -25.93 -4.51 2.24
C ARG A 118 -24.90 -5.38 1.51
N TYR A 119 -23.95 -5.95 2.26
CA TYR A 119 -22.83 -6.70 1.71
C TYR A 119 -22.73 -8.13 2.25
N ASP A 120 -23.76 -8.60 2.95
CA ASP A 120 -23.82 -9.94 3.58
C ASP A 120 -22.60 -10.22 4.47
N LEU A 121 -22.26 -9.24 5.31
CA LEU A 121 -21.13 -9.30 6.22
C LEU A 121 -21.59 -9.69 7.63
N ASN A 122 -20.74 -10.44 8.34
CA ASN A 122 -20.88 -10.69 9.76
C ASN A 122 -19.85 -9.86 10.52
N LEU A 123 -20.29 -8.82 11.25
CA LEU A 123 -19.40 -7.97 12.05
C LEU A 123 -19.29 -8.43 13.51
N ARG A 124 -19.88 -9.58 13.87
CA ARG A 124 -19.62 -10.22 15.17
C ARG A 124 -18.16 -10.67 15.26
N LEU A 125 -17.64 -10.74 16.48
CA LEU A 125 -16.32 -11.28 16.73
C LEU A 125 -16.31 -12.77 16.39
N ASP A 126 -15.48 -13.13 15.42
CA ASP A 126 -15.23 -14.52 15.01
C ASP A 126 -14.29 -15.24 15.99
N HIS A 127 -14.05 -16.53 15.75
CA HIS A 127 -13.18 -17.37 16.59
C HIS A 127 -11.71 -16.93 16.63
N GLY A 128 -11.23 -16.30 15.55
CA GLY A 128 -9.95 -15.62 15.50
C GLY A 128 -9.81 -14.50 16.55
N VAL A 129 -10.92 -13.98 17.08
CA VAL A 129 -10.89 -13.03 18.21
C VAL A 129 -11.38 -13.66 19.51
N THR A 130 -12.48 -14.41 19.49
CA THR A 130 -13.11 -14.91 20.71
C THR A 130 -12.27 -15.97 21.43
N VAL A 131 -11.50 -16.79 20.70
CA VAL A 131 -10.58 -17.76 21.32
C VAL A 131 -9.42 -17.06 22.05
N PRO A 132 -8.63 -16.16 21.41
CA PRO A 132 -7.65 -15.35 22.15
C PRO A 132 -8.27 -14.61 23.34
N LEU A 133 -9.43 -13.97 23.13
CA LEU A 133 -10.10 -13.16 24.15
C LEU A 133 -10.43 -13.96 25.41
N TYR A 134 -10.93 -15.20 25.26
CA TYR A 134 -11.23 -16.11 26.38
C TYR A 134 -10.05 -16.27 27.34
N PHE A 135 -8.83 -16.42 26.82
CA PHE A 135 -7.62 -16.61 27.63
C PHE A 135 -7.00 -15.29 28.08
N LEU A 136 -7.02 -14.25 27.23
CA LEU A 136 -6.52 -12.92 27.59
C LEU A 136 -7.29 -12.32 28.77
N GLN A 137 -8.62 -12.50 28.81
CA GLN A 137 -9.45 -12.08 29.94
C GLN A 137 -9.11 -12.83 31.23
N LYS A 138 -8.79 -14.13 31.16
CA LYS A 138 -8.25 -14.88 32.31
C LYS A 138 -6.89 -14.37 32.78
N GLY A 139 -6.12 -13.75 31.87
CA GLY A 139 -4.90 -12.99 32.18
C GLY A 139 -5.17 -11.60 32.78
N GLY A 140 -6.42 -11.17 32.84
CA GLY A 140 -6.87 -9.90 33.43
C GLY A 140 -6.99 -8.74 32.45
N VAL A 141 -7.08 -9.00 31.15
CA VAL A 141 -7.33 -7.99 30.12
C VAL A 141 -8.82 -7.62 30.10
N GLU A 142 -9.15 -6.42 30.60
CA GLU A 142 -10.50 -5.83 30.60
C GLU A 142 -10.48 -4.46 29.91
N LEU A 143 -9.76 -4.36 28.79
CA LEU A 143 -9.54 -3.13 28.05
C LEU A 143 -10.54 -2.99 26.89
N PRO A 144 -10.82 -1.78 26.40
CA PRO A 144 -11.41 -1.56 25.08
C PRO A 144 -10.58 -2.20 23.97
N PHE A 145 -11.24 -2.56 22.87
CA PHE A 145 -10.61 -3.17 21.70
C PHE A 145 -10.77 -2.33 20.44
N VAL A 146 -9.86 -2.50 19.49
CA VAL A 146 -10.10 -2.23 18.07
C VAL A 146 -10.00 -3.56 17.33
N HIS A 147 -11.09 -3.95 16.67
CA HIS A 147 -11.13 -5.18 15.88
C HIS A 147 -10.80 -4.87 14.41
N VAL A 148 -9.72 -5.48 13.94
CA VAL A 148 -9.19 -5.31 12.58
C VAL A 148 -9.27 -6.64 11.84
N ALA A 149 -9.86 -6.63 10.65
CA ALA A 149 -9.76 -7.73 9.71
C ALA A 149 -8.50 -7.54 8.85
N MET A 150 -7.69 -8.59 8.71
CA MET A 150 -6.56 -8.54 7.79
C MET A 150 -7.00 -8.45 6.32
N ALA A 151 -6.03 -8.25 5.42
CA ALA A 151 -6.24 -8.30 3.97
C ALA A 151 -5.22 -9.22 3.28
N PHE A 152 -5.51 -9.65 2.05
CA PHE A 152 -4.53 -10.32 1.17
C PHE A 152 -3.67 -9.34 0.35
N ALA A 153 -3.55 -8.10 0.84
CA ALA A 153 -2.73 -7.05 0.23
C ALA A 153 -1.22 -7.41 0.26
N PRO A 154 -0.38 -6.73 -0.56
CA PRO A 154 1.07 -6.88 -0.49
C PRO A 154 1.63 -6.69 0.92
N LEU A 155 2.67 -7.44 1.29
CA LEU A 155 3.21 -7.46 2.66
C LEU A 155 3.66 -6.07 3.11
N GLU A 156 4.16 -5.25 2.20
CA GLU A 156 4.56 -3.88 2.48
C GLU A 156 3.38 -3.04 2.95
N LYS A 157 2.19 -3.20 2.34
CA LYS A 157 0.97 -2.50 2.75
C LYS A 157 0.50 -2.96 4.12
N LEU A 158 0.56 -4.27 4.37
CA LEU A 158 0.23 -4.85 5.66
C LEU A 158 1.19 -4.35 6.76
N TYR A 159 2.48 -4.30 6.48
CA TYR A 159 3.47 -3.74 7.40
C TYR A 159 3.24 -2.25 7.67
N LEU A 160 2.96 -1.45 6.64
CA LEU A 160 2.63 -0.04 6.79
C LEU A 160 1.38 0.17 7.67
N PHE A 161 0.40 -0.73 7.65
CA PHE A 161 -0.75 -0.64 8.54
C PHE A 161 -0.34 -0.64 10.02
N GLY A 162 0.59 -1.51 10.43
CA GLY A 162 1.11 -1.47 11.81
C GLY A 162 1.73 -0.13 12.18
N ILE A 163 2.44 0.50 11.25
CA ILE A 163 2.99 1.85 11.43
C ILE A 163 1.86 2.88 11.58
N ALA A 164 0.78 2.77 10.81
CA ALA A 164 -0.38 3.62 10.96
C ALA A 164 -1.03 3.47 12.34
N VAL A 165 -1.09 2.24 12.87
CA VAL A 165 -1.58 1.99 14.24
C VAL A 165 -0.71 2.70 15.28
N ARG A 166 0.62 2.60 15.17
CA ARG A 166 1.53 3.35 16.04
C ARG A 166 1.30 4.86 15.93
N ARG A 167 1.27 5.42 14.72
CA ARG A 167 1.06 6.86 14.49
C ARG A 167 -0.28 7.34 15.06
N ALA A 168 -1.32 6.52 14.96
CA ALA A 168 -2.63 6.81 15.53
C ALA A 168 -2.57 6.86 17.06
N ALA A 169 -1.94 5.87 17.69
CA ALA A 169 -1.73 5.82 19.14
C ALA A 169 -0.89 7.02 19.63
N GLU A 170 0.19 7.38 18.92
CA GLU A 170 1.01 8.58 19.19
C GLU A 170 0.20 9.87 19.09
N SER A 171 -0.57 10.04 18.01
CA SER A 171 -1.39 11.24 17.80
C SER A 171 -2.45 11.46 18.89
N LEU A 172 -2.93 10.38 19.50
CA LEU A 172 -3.92 10.41 20.58
C LEU A 172 -3.31 10.36 21.98
N GLY A 173 -1.98 10.22 22.09
CA GLY A 173 -1.30 10.00 23.37
C GLY A 173 -1.72 8.72 24.09
N ARG A 174 -2.20 7.70 23.36
CA ARG A 174 -2.79 6.47 23.90
C ARG A 174 -1.78 5.33 23.92
N LYS A 175 -1.72 4.59 25.02
CA LYS A 175 -0.93 3.35 25.13
C LYS A 175 -1.72 2.18 24.57
N VAL A 176 -1.18 1.50 23.57
CA VAL A 176 -1.85 0.38 22.88
C VAL A 176 -1.03 -0.89 22.95
N ALA A 177 -1.72 -2.01 23.12
CA ALA A 177 -1.17 -3.33 22.86
C ALA A 177 -1.71 -3.85 21.52
N LEU A 178 -0.86 -4.47 20.70
CA LEU A 178 -1.27 -5.10 19.44
C LEU A 178 -1.20 -6.61 19.54
N VAL A 179 -2.25 -7.29 19.12
CA VAL A 179 -2.32 -8.75 19.11
C VAL A 179 -2.56 -9.24 17.68
N ALA A 180 -1.59 -9.97 17.14
CA ALA A 180 -1.76 -10.76 15.92
C ALA A 180 -2.41 -12.10 16.28
N SER A 181 -3.64 -12.30 15.84
CA SER A 181 -4.29 -13.61 15.94
C SER A 181 -3.95 -14.44 14.71
N GLY A 182 -3.60 -15.70 14.91
CA GLY A 182 -3.10 -16.53 13.81
C GLY A 182 -2.54 -17.87 14.24
N ASP A 183 -3.06 -18.94 13.64
CA ASP A 183 -2.41 -20.24 13.65
C ASP A 183 -1.32 -20.29 12.56
N LEU A 184 -0.29 -21.12 12.78
CA LEU A 184 0.78 -21.33 11.82
C LEU A 184 0.39 -22.41 10.81
N SER A 185 1.27 -23.35 10.43
CA SER A 185 0.92 -24.36 9.43
C SER A 185 -0.28 -25.20 9.86
N HIS A 186 -1.22 -25.47 8.95
CA HIS A 186 -2.38 -26.33 9.19
C HIS A 186 -2.16 -27.81 8.80
N GLY A 187 -0.91 -28.24 8.58
CA GLY A 187 -0.61 -29.56 8.02
C GLY A 187 0.68 -30.22 8.52
N LEU A 188 0.98 -30.12 9.82
CA LEU A 188 2.19 -30.70 10.43
C LEU A 188 2.18 -32.24 10.46
N THR A 189 1.00 -32.85 10.44
CA THR A 189 0.83 -34.31 10.54
C THR A 189 -0.21 -34.82 9.53
N LYS A 190 -0.27 -36.14 9.31
CA LYS A 190 -1.23 -36.76 8.35
C LYS A 190 -2.67 -36.71 8.82
N ASP A 191 -2.88 -36.63 10.12
CA ASP A 191 -4.16 -36.52 10.82
C ASP A 191 -4.60 -35.07 11.06
N ALA A 192 -3.82 -34.09 10.59
CA ALA A 192 -4.25 -32.68 10.59
C ALA A 192 -5.60 -32.54 9.86
N PRO A 193 -6.48 -31.59 10.28
CA PRO A 193 -7.80 -31.41 9.65
C PRO A 193 -7.75 -31.23 8.12
N GLY A 194 -6.69 -30.58 7.61
CA GLY A 194 -6.44 -30.37 6.17
C GLY A 194 -5.49 -31.40 5.52
N GLY A 195 -5.04 -32.41 6.26
CA GLY A 195 -4.00 -33.36 5.84
C GLY A 195 -2.57 -32.81 5.95
N TYR A 196 -1.59 -33.64 5.60
CA TYR A 196 -0.17 -33.30 5.72
C TYR A 196 0.31 -32.37 4.60
N LEU A 197 1.02 -31.31 4.99
CA LEU A 197 1.67 -30.35 4.11
C LEU A 197 3.21 -30.50 4.26
N PRO A 198 3.94 -30.97 3.23
CA PRO A 198 5.36 -31.30 3.36
C PRO A 198 6.26 -30.16 3.85
N ARG A 199 5.87 -28.91 3.56
CA ARG A 199 6.62 -27.70 3.95
C ARG A 199 6.05 -26.99 5.18
N GLY A 200 5.01 -27.54 5.81
CA GLY A 200 4.37 -26.93 6.98
C GLY A 200 5.33 -26.75 8.15
N LYS A 201 6.08 -27.82 8.48
CA LYS A 201 7.08 -27.79 9.55
C LYS A 201 8.23 -26.82 9.26
N GLU A 202 8.68 -26.76 8.01
CA GLU A 202 9.74 -25.84 7.56
C GLU A 202 9.33 -24.37 7.77
N PHE A 203 8.07 -24.04 7.42
CA PHE A 203 7.51 -22.71 7.64
C PHE A 203 7.45 -22.35 9.12
N ASP A 204 6.90 -23.22 9.96
CA ASP A 204 6.76 -22.98 11.40
C ASP A 204 8.13 -22.77 12.06
N GLU A 205 9.09 -23.67 11.81
CA GLU A 205 10.45 -23.57 12.36
C GLU A 205 11.17 -22.28 11.92
N GLN A 206 10.99 -21.87 10.66
CA GLN A 206 11.57 -20.64 10.15
C GLN A 206 10.95 -19.41 10.82
N LEU A 207 9.62 -19.33 10.91
CA LEU A 207 8.93 -18.18 11.49
C LEU A 207 9.21 -18.07 13.00
N VAL A 208 9.16 -19.17 13.75
CA VAL A 208 9.50 -19.22 15.18
C VAL A 208 10.94 -18.75 15.41
N ARG A 209 11.90 -19.20 14.59
CA ARG A 209 13.30 -18.78 14.70
C ARG A 209 13.46 -17.28 14.48
N LEU A 210 12.86 -16.74 13.42
CA LEU A 210 12.93 -15.31 13.10
C LEU A 210 12.29 -14.46 14.19
N LEU A 211 11.18 -14.90 14.77
CA LEU A 211 10.51 -14.19 15.84
C LEU A 211 11.21 -14.34 17.19
N SER A 212 11.98 -15.40 17.42
CA SER A 212 12.78 -15.56 18.65
C SER A 212 13.89 -14.51 18.78
N VAL A 213 14.41 -14.06 17.65
CA VAL A 213 15.42 -12.99 17.54
C VAL A 213 14.88 -11.93 16.58
N PRO A 214 13.92 -11.09 17.00
CA PRO A 214 12.84 -10.49 16.21
C PRO A 214 13.31 -9.85 14.89
N ASP A 215 13.60 -10.70 13.91
CA ASP A 215 14.21 -10.36 12.63
C ASP A 215 13.07 -10.03 11.67
N ILE A 216 12.55 -8.81 11.84
CA ILE A 216 11.42 -8.29 11.07
C ILE A 216 11.71 -8.37 9.57
N GLU A 217 12.93 -8.07 9.15
CA GLU A 217 13.32 -8.12 7.74
C GLU A 217 13.37 -9.56 7.22
N GLY A 218 13.90 -10.50 8.01
CA GLY A 218 13.86 -11.92 7.70
C GLY A 218 12.44 -12.46 7.59
N VAL A 219 11.51 -12.01 8.44
CA VAL A 219 10.07 -12.34 8.32
C VAL A 219 9.52 -11.81 7.00
N LEU A 220 9.70 -10.52 6.68
CA LEU A 220 9.20 -9.93 5.43
C LEU A 220 9.77 -10.59 4.16
N LYS A 221 10.98 -11.16 4.24
CA LYS A 221 11.67 -11.84 3.14
C LYS A 221 11.44 -13.34 3.07
N MET A 222 10.58 -13.92 3.91
CA MET A 222 10.24 -15.34 3.81
C MET A 222 9.74 -15.68 2.39
N GLU A 223 10.14 -16.85 1.90
CA GLU A 223 9.77 -17.31 0.56
C GLU A 223 8.24 -17.41 0.46
N GLN A 224 7.64 -16.68 -0.48
CA GLN A 224 6.17 -16.64 -0.59
C GLN A 224 5.56 -18.00 -0.91
N THR A 225 6.26 -18.85 -1.69
CA THR A 225 5.81 -20.24 -1.94
C THR A 225 5.80 -21.05 -0.65
N LEU A 226 6.77 -20.88 0.24
CA LEU A 226 6.81 -21.58 1.54
C LEU A 226 5.60 -21.19 2.39
N VAL A 227 5.35 -19.88 2.52
CA VAL A 227 4.19 -19.34 3.25
C VAL A 227 2.88 -19.92 2.69
N GLN A 228 2.72 -19.89 1.36
CA GLN A 228 1.52 -20.42 0.71
C GLN A 228 1.35 -21.93 0.91
N LEU A 229 2.42 -22.70 0.78
CA LEU A 229 2.39 -24.16 0.91
C LEU A 229 2.19 -24.64 2.36
N ALA A 230 2.37 -23.78 3.36
CA ALA A 230 2.13 -24.10 4.76
C ALA A 230 0.65 -24.14 5.14
N GLY A 231 -0.23 -23.56 4.30
CA GLY A 231 -1.68 -23.52 4.55
C GLY A 231 -2.06 -22.77 5.82
N GLU A 232 -1.29 -21.72 6.15
CA GLU A 232 -1.35 -20.95 7.40
C GLU A 232 -2.39 -19.81 7.37
N CYS A 233 -2.71 -19.23 8.53
CA CYS A 233 -3.54 -18.02 8.62
C CYS A 233 -2.93 -16.86 9.42
N GLY A 234 -1.82 -17.06 10.14
CA GLY A 234 -1.23 -16.05 11.04
C GLY A 234 -0.15 -15.14 10.45
N TYR A 235 0.52 -15.50 9.35
CA TYR A 235 1.67 -14.78 8.82
C TYR A 235 1.36 -13.32 8.50
N ARG A 236 0.22 -13.06 7.87
CA ARG A 236 -0.19 -11.69 7.49
C ARG A 236 -0.58 -10.84 8.69
N SER A 237 -1.29 -11.38 9.68
CA SER A 237 -1.62 -10.66 10.90
C SER A 237 -0.35 -10.34 11.71
N ILE A 238 0.63 -11.26 11.73
CA ILE A 238 1.95 -11.05 12.33
C ILE A 238 2.69 -9.92 11.60
N VAL A 239 2.75 -9.92 10.27
CA VAL A 239 3.38 -8.83 9.49
C VAL A 239 2.74 -7.47 9.80
N MET A 240 1.41 -7.40 9.90
CA MET A 240 0.70 -6.18 10.29
C MET A 240 1.10 -5.71 11.69
N MET A 241 1.21 -6.62 12.66
CA MET A 241 1.65 -6.30 14.03
C MET A 241 3.12 -5.84 14.07
N LEU A 242 4.02 -6.49 13.33
CA LEU A 242 5.44 -6.14 13.28
C LEU A 242 5.68 -4.72 12.76
N GLY A 243 4.80 -4.21 11.90
CA GLY A 243 4.82 -2.81 11.46
C GLY A 243 4.76 -1.80 12.60
N ALA A 244 4.00 -2.10 13.67
CA ALA A 244 3.90 -1.21 14.82
C ALA A 244 5.19 -1.14 15.65
N LEU A 245 6.10 -2.10 15.44
CA LEU A 245 7.42 -2.18 16.08
C LEU A 245 8.53 -1.60 15.21
N ASP A 246 8.23 -1.10 13.99
CA ASP A 246 9.21 -0.55 13.06
C ASP A 246 10.10 0.52 13.72
N GLY A 247 11.41 0.33 13.70
CA GLY A 247 12.34 1.29 14.28
C GLY A 247 12.36 1.32 15.82
N TYR A 248 11.86 0.29 16.49
CA TYR A 248 12.14 0.04 17.91
C TYR A 248 13.09 -1.13 18.08
N ASP A 249 13.93 -1.09 19.13
CA ASP A 249 14.52 -2.30 19.67
C ASP A 249 13.42 -3.14 20.32
N VAL A 250 13.39 -4.44 20.04
CA VAL A 250 12.33 -5.34 20.51
C VAL A 250 12.94 -6.46 21.36
N LYS A 251 12.43 -6.64 22.57
CA LYS A 251 12.67 -7.88 23.33
C LYS A 251 11.60 -8.88 22.93
N SER A 252 12.00 -9.99 22.30
CA SER A 252 11.10 -11.08 21.94
C SER A 252 11.29 -12.30 22.84
N GLU A 253 10.21 -13.05 23.03
CA GLU A 253 10.18 -14.32 23.76
C GLU A 253 9.06 -15.21 23.18
N ILE A 254 9.42 -16.42 22.75
CA ILE A 254 8.44 -17.45 22.40
C ILE A 254 8.00 -18.12 23.71
N LEU A 255 6.76 -17.89 24.11
CA LEU A 255 6.20 -18.40 25.37
C LEU A 255 5.79 -19.87 25.25
N SER A 256 5.33 -20.28 24.07
CA SER A 256 4.97 -21.66 23.76
C SER A 256 4.93 -21.87 22.25
N TYR A 257 5.25 -23.11 21.84
CA TYR A 257 4.93 -23.63 20.52
C TYR A 257 4.46 -25.08 20.68
N GLU A 258 3.27 -25.41 20.19
CA GLU A 258 2.68 -26.75 20.20
C GLU A 258 2.04 -27.07 18.84
N GLY A 259 1.88 -28.34 18.50
CA GLY A 259 1.15 -28.74 17.29
C GLY A 259 0.43 -30.08 17.38
N PRO A 260 -0.30 -30.39 18.48
CA PRO A 260 -0.83 -31.73 18.75
C PRO A 260 -1.94 -32.17 17.80
N PHE A 261 -2.56 -31.23 17.08
CA PHE A 261 -3.64 -31.50 16.12
C PHE A 261 -3.20 -31.31 14.67
N GLY A 262 -1.89 -31.35 14.42
CA GLY A 262 -1.35 -31.10 13.09
C GLY A 262 -1.42 -29.63 12.65
N VAL A 263 -1.81 -28.71 13.54
CA VAL A 263 -1.81 -27.26 13.33
C VAL A 263 -0.81 -26.63 14.29
N GLY A 264 0.05 -25.74 13.81
CA GLY A 264 1.05 -25.05 14.63
C GLY A 264 0.46 -23.91 15.46
N TYR A 265 0.65 -23.98 16.77
CA TYR A 265 0.16 -23.01 17.75
C TYR A 265 1.35 -22.32 18.42
N MET A 266 1.62 -21.08 18.05
CA MET A 266 2.70 -20.28 18.62
C MET A 266 2.14 -19.14 19.45
N VAL A 267 2.65 -18.99 20.68
CA VAL A 267 2.41 -17.81 21.51
C VAL A 267 3.72 -17.06 21.69
N ALA A 268 3.75 -15.78 21.32
CA ALA A 268 4.96 -14.95 21.43
C ALA A 268 4.68 -13.59 22.07
N SER A 269 5.65 -13.11 22.83
CA SER A 269 5.68 -11.80 23.49
C SER A 269 6.73 -10.92 22.81
N LEU A 270 6.34 -9.74 22.34
CA LEU A 270 7.23 -8.75 21.74
C LEU A 270 7.09 -7.41 22.46
N GLU A 271 8.10 -7.02 23.22
CA GLU A 271 8.10 -5.79 24.02
C GLU A 271 9.01 -4.73 23.38
N PRO A 272 8.47 -3.60 22.91
CA PRO A 272 9.29 -2.51 22.38
C PRO A 272 10.08 -1.83 23.52
N ARG A 273 11.31 -1.41 23.22
CA ARG A 273 12.28 -0.86 24.19
C ARG A 273 12.68 0.58 23.88
N GLY A 274 13.79 0.77 23.18
CA GLY A 274 14.28 2.08 22.75
C GLY A 274 13.94 2.32 21.28
N GLU A 275 13.97 3.58 20.86
CA GLU A 275 13.96 3.90 19.43
C GLU A 275 15.31 3.53 18.81
N ASN A 276 15.25 2.78 17.71
CA ASN A 276 16.38 2.43 16.90
C ASN A 276 16.04 2.59 15.41
N LYS A 277 16.20 3.81 14.91
CA LYS A 277 15.86 4.16 13.52
C LYS A 277 16.64 3.34 12.47
N SER A 278 17.80 2.78 12.83
CA SER A 278 18.57 1.91 11.93
C SER A 278 17.85 0.60 11.59
N GLN A 279 16.92 0.16 12.46
CA GLN A 279 16.10 -1.03 12.27
C GLN A 279 14.81 -0.76 11.49
N SER A 280 14.50 0.51 11.19
CA SER A 280 13.27 0.86 10.48
C SER A 280 13.33 0.42 9.02
N VAL A 281 12.44 -0.50 8.65
CA VAL A 281 12.21 -0.92 7.27
C VAL A 281 11.61 0.24 6.49
N LEU A 282 10.68 0.99 7.11
CA LEU A 282 10.08 2.16 6.47
C LEU A 282 11.14 3.22 6.14
N ALA A 283 12.00 3.57 7.09
CA ALA A 283 13.03 4.59 6.88
C ALA A 283 13.99 4.20 5.75
N ARG A 284 14.36 2.92 5.64
CA ARG A 284 15.17 2.41 4.52
C ARG A 284 14.44 2.52 3.19
N LEU A 285 13.18 2.09 3.11
CA LEU A 285 12.39 2.19 1.88
C LEU A 285 12.20 3.64 1.44
N GLU A 286 11.94 4.54 2.38
CA GLU A 286 11.86 5.99 2.12
C GLU A 286 13.20 6.56 1.66
N ASP A 287 14.32 6.15 2.26
CA ASP A 287 15.67 6.57 1.86
C ASP A 287 16.04 6.05 0.47
N GLU A 288 15.73 4.79 0.15
CA GLU A 288 15.93 4.23 -1.18
C GLU A 288 15.09 4.96 -2.24
N GLN A 289 13.83 5.26 -1.94
CA GLN A 289 12.97 6.06 -2.82
C GLN A 289 13.54 7.47 -3.02
N LYS A 290 13.97 8.14 -1.94
CA LYS A 290 14.63 9.46 -2.01
C LYS A 290 15.90 9.41 -2.85
N LYS A 291 16.75 8.39 -2.67
CA LYS A 291 17.96 8.17 -3.47
C LYS A 291 17.63 7.94 -4.94
N ARG A 292 16.59 7.16 -5.25
CA ARG A 292 16.12 6.96 -6.63
C ARG A 292 15.64 8.26 -7.26
N ILE A 293 14.83 9.04 -6.55
CA ILE A 293 14.37 10.36 -7.00
C ILE A 293 15.56 11.30 -7.21
N ALA A 294 16.50 11.35 -6.28
CA ALA A 294 17.69 12.20 -6.37
C ALA A 294 18.57 11.83 -7.57
N ARG A 295 18.82 10.53 -7.80
CA ARG A 295 19.56 10.04 -8.98
C ARG A 295 18.86 10.43 -10.28
N ARG A 296 17.54 10.26 -10.36
CA ARG A 296 16.73 10.67 -11.52
C ARG A 296 16.87 12.17 -11.75
N ARG A 297 16.66 13.00 -10.71
CA ARG A 297 16.77 14.47 -10.79
C ARG A 297 18.17 14.94 -11.20
N ALA A 298 19.22 14.25 -10.76
CA ALA A 298 20.60 14.57 -11.12
C ALA A 298 20.92 14.23 -12.59
N ALA A 299 20.19 13.28 -13.19
CA ALA A 299 20.33 12.89 -14.59
C ALA A 299 19.42 13.67 -15.55
N GLU A 300 18.58 14.58 -15.03
CA GLU A 300 17.68 15.40 -15.87
C GLU A 300 18.49 16.26 -16.84
N SER A 301 18.08 16.22 -18.11
CA SER A 301 18.50 17.19 -19.10
C SER A 301 18.07 18.61 -18.74
N PHE A 302 18.72 19.61 -19.34
CA PHE A 302 18.46 21.04 -19.05
C PHE A 302 16.97 21.41 -19.17
N LEU A 303 16.30 21.01 -20.26
CA LEU A 303 14.89 21.34 -20.47
C LEU A 303 13.96 20.64 -19.47
N VAL A 304 14.27 19.42 -19.07
CA VAL A 304 13.48 18.69 -18.06
C VAL A 304 13.64 19.32 -16.68
N LYS A 305 14.85 19.74 -16.34
CA LYS A 305 15.11 20.52 -15.12
C LYS A 305 14.32 21.82 -15.11
N VAL A 306 14.32 22.58 -16.23
CA VAL A 306 13.53 23.82 -16.36
C VAL A 306 12.04 23.53 -16.22
N ALA A 307 11.51 22.49 -16.85
CA ALA A 307 10.10 22.10 -16.73
C ALA A 307 9.71 21.77 -15.28
N ARG A 308 10.52 20.94 -14.60
CA ARG A 308 10.29 20.57 -13.20
C ARG A 308 10.33 21.77 -12.28
N GLU A 309 11.40 22.57 -12.34
CA GLU A 309 11.56 23.74 -11.48
C GLU A 309 10.44 24.76 -11.71
N THR A 310 10.03 24.94 -12.97
CA THR A 310 8.92 25.85 -13.30
C THR A 310 7.64 25.43 -12.61
N LEU A 311 7.23 24.16 -12.76
CA LEU A 311 5.99 23.70 -12.15
C LEU A 311 6.08 23.67 -10.62
N GLU A 312 7.18 23.17 -10.05
CA GLU A 312 7.36 23.12 -8.59
C GLU A 312 7.30 24.51 -7.97
N ARG A 313 7.96 25.51 -8.57
CA ARG A 313 7.92 26.90 -8.09
C ARG A 313 6.53 27.50 -8.21
N HIS A 314 5.86 27.27 -9.35
CA HIS A 314 4.50 27.76 -9.55
C HIS A 314 3.52 27.22 -8.50
N VAL A 315 3.56 25.92 -8.22
CA VAL A 315 2.71 25.27 -7.21
C VAL A 315 3.02 25.76 -5.78
N LYS A 316 4.27 26.10 -5.49
CA LYS A 316 4.69 26.65 -4.19
C LYS A 316 4.49 28.17 -4.06
N GLY A 317 4.07 28.86 -5.13
CA GLY A 317 3.97 30.32 -5.14
C GLY A 317 5.33 31.04 -5.13
N GLU A 318 6.39 30.37 -5.60
CA GLU A 318 7.74 30.91 -5.69
C GLU A 318 7.95 31.67 -7.03
N PRO A 319 8.96 32.57 -7.13
CA PRO A 319 9.25 33.31 -8.36
C PRO A 319 9.54 32.38 -9.55
N PRO A 320 9.15 32.75 -10.79
CA PRO A 320 9.35 31.92 -11.97
C PRO A 320 10.84 31.60 -12.21
N VAL A 321 11.10 30.50 -12.92
CA VAL A 321 12.45 30.14 -13.34
C VAL A 321 12.97 31.20 -14.30
N ASP A 322 14.14 31.76 -13.99
CA ASP A 322 14.84 32.65 -14.91
C ASP A 322 15.55 31.82 -15.97
N VAL A 323 15.15 32.02 -17.22
CA VAL A 323 15.72 31.33 -18.38
C VAL A 323 16.60 32.26 -19.23
N SER A 324 16.91 33.49 -18.78
CA SER A 324 17.72 34.43 -19.56
C SER A 324 19.12 33.90 -19.91
N CYS A 325 19.69 33.06 -19.04
CA CYS A 325 21.01 32.44 -19.18
C CYS A 325 20.91 30.97 -19.64
N MET A 326 20.20 30.72 -20.74
CA MET A 326 20.06 29.38 -21.34
C MET A 326 21.17 29.06 -22.37
N PRO A 327 21.51 27.76 -22.57
CA PRO A 327 22.37 27.34 -23.68
C PRO A 327 21.84 27.79 -25.04
N GLU A 328 22.74 28.16 -25.97
CA GLU A 328 22.39 28.71 -27.29
C GLU A 328 21.43 27.84 -28.09
N GLU A 329 21.56 26.51 -28.00
CA GLU A 329 20.72 25.55 -28.72
C GLU A 329 19.22 25.63 -28.37
N TYR A 330 18.87 26.21 -27.22
CA TYR A 330 17.48 26.38 -26.76
C TYR A 330 16.92 27.79 -27.01
N LYS A 331 17.72 28.71 -27.57
CA LYS A 331 17.25 30.06 -27.94
C LYS A 331 16.46 30.08 -29.24
N LYS A 332 16.58 29.03 -30.06
CA LYS A 332 15.76 28.87 -31.27
C LYS A 332 14.29 28.62 -30.91
N ARG A 333 13.41 28.76 -31.90
CA ARG A 333 11.97 28.55 -31.78
C ARG A 333 11.60 27.14 -32.25
N ALA A 334 10.83 26.41 -31.46
CA ALA A 334 10.18 25.17 -31.86
C ALA A 334 8.92 24.92 -31.02
N GLY A 335 8.00 24.11 -31.54
CA GLY A 335 6.89 23.57 -30.74
C GLY A 335 7.43 22.62 -29.67
N VAL A 336 6.81 22.61 -28.49
CA VAL A 336 7.27 21.81 -27.36
C VAL A 336 6.11 21.18 -26.64
N PHE A 337 6.25 19.91 -26.25
CA PHE A 337 5.31 19.24 -25.35
C PHE A 337 6.01 18.91 -24.03
N VAL A 338 5.39 19.30 -22.93
CA VAL A 338 5.80 18.88 -21.58
C VAL A 338 4.83 17.81 -21.12
N SER A 339 5.38 16.65 -20.78
CA SER A 339 4.62 15.54 -20.19
C SER A 339 5.04 15.33 -18.75
N ILE A 340 4.06 15.16 -17.88
CA ILE A 340 4.22 14.91 -16.45
C ILE A 340 3.64 13.52 -16.18
N LYS A 341 4.41 12.67 -15.51
CA LYS A 341 3.97 11.36 -15.02
C LYS A 341 4.08 11.30 -13.50
N LYS A 342 3.24 10.49 -12.88
CA LYS A 342 3.28 10.16 -11.45
C LYS A 342 3.26 8.65 -11.32
N ARG A 343 4.34 8.07 -10.79
CA ARG A 343 4.49 6.61 -10.62
C ARG A 343 4.19 5.83 -11.93
N GLY A 344 4.71 6.31 -13.05
CA GLY A 344 4.52 5.71 -14.38
C GLY A 344 3.27 6.16 -15.14
N SER A 345 2.21 6.61 -14.44
CA SER A 345 0.96 7.04 -15.07
C SER A 345 1.00 8.50 -15.52
N LEU A 346 0.35 8.83 -16.64
CA LEU A 346 0.24 10.21 -17.12
C LEU A 346 -0.54 11.09 -16.13
N ARG A 347 0.04 12.24 -15.75
CA ARG A 347 -0.51 13.22 -14.80
C ARG A 347 -0.82 14.58 -15.43
N GLY A 348 -0.27 14.83 -16.61
CA GLY A 348 -0.53 16.01 -17.44
C GLY A 348 0.33 15.95 -18.71
N CYS A 349 -0.18 16.45 -19.84
CA CYS A 349 0.61 16.61 -21.06
C CYS A 349 0.02 17.72 -21.92
N ILE A 350 0.76 18.81 -22.05
CA ILE A 350 0.38 19.98 -22.84
C ILE A 350 1.58 20.45 -23.66
N GLY A 351 1.30 20.92 -24.86
CA GLY A 351 2.30 21.48 -25.74
C GLY A 351 1.73 22.28 -26.89
N THR A 352 2.63 22.81 -27.69
CA THR A 352 2.36 23.63 -28.87
C THR A 352 2.96 22.98 -30.11
N ILE A 353 2.21 22.99 -31.20
CA ILE A 353 2.65 22.43 -32.49
C ILE A 353 3.67 23.37 -33.15
N GLU A 354 3.29 24.65 -33.23
CA GLU A 354 4.15 25.73 -33.73
C GLU A 354 4.64 26.59 -32.55
N PRO A 355 5.85 27.16 -32.63
CA PRO A 355 6.41 27.95 -31.54
C PRO A 355 5.60 29.20 -31.26
N THR A 356 5.07 29.32 -30.05
CA THR A 356 4.29 30.49 -29.59
C THR A 356 5.12 31.47 -28.77
N ARG A 357 6.32 31.04 -28.35
CA ARG A 357 7.28 31.82 -27.57
C ARG A 357 8.53 32.16 -28.37
N PRO A 358 9.33 33.15 -27.90
CA PRO A 358 10.59 33.53 -28.54
C PRO A 358 11.67 32.43 -28.52
N SER A 359 11.62 31.48 -27.58
CA SER A 359 12.60 30.40 -27.43
C SER A 359 11.98 29.08 -26.96
N ILE A 360 12.68 27.96 -27.17
CA ILE A 360 12.29 26.63 -26.65
C ILE A 360 12.19 26.67 -25.12
N ALA A 361 13.10 27.34 -24.42
CA ALA A 361 13.08 27.38 -22.96
C ALA A 361 11.83 28.09 -22.43
N GLU A 362 11.43 29.22 -23.03
CA GLU A 362 10.19 29.91 -22.66
C GLU A 362 8.94 29.10 -23.04
N GLU A 363 8.99 28.35 -24.14
CA GLU A 363 7.93 27.41 -24.52
C GLU A 363 7.79 26.31 -23.46
N VAL A 364 8.90 25.74 -22.97
CA VAL A 364 8.93 24.77 -21.87
C VAL A 364 8.31 25.35 -20.60
N VAL A 365 8.69 26.58 -20.22
CA VAL A 365 8.15 27.25 -19.01
C VAL A 365 6.63 27.35 -19.10
N ALA A 366 6.10 27.87 -20.21
CA ALA A 366 4.66 28.03 -20.40
C ALA A 366 3.93 26.68 -20.39
N ASN A 367 4.46 25.69 -21.12
CA ASN A 367 3.82 24.38 -21.26
C ASN A 367 3.94 23.52 -19.99
N ALA A 368 4.98 23.70 -19.17
CA ALA A 368 5.12 23.02 -17.88
C ALA A 368 4.05 23.45 -16.88
N ILE A 369 3.79 24.77 -16.78
CA ILE A 369 2.68 25.29 -15.96
C ILE A 369 1.36 24.74 -16.50
N SER A 370 1.12 24.88 -17.80
CA SER A 370 -0.14 24.46 -18.41
C SER A 370 -0.39 22.95 -18.26
N ALA A 371 0.65 22.11 -18.41
CA ALA A 371 0.54 20.67 -18.20
C ALA A 371 0.20 20.31 -16.74
N GLY A 372 0.69 21.09 -15.78
CA GLY A 372 0.44 20.84 -14.35
C GLY A 372 -0.85 21.44 -13.81
N THR A 373 -1.36 22.53 -14.40
CA THR A 373 -2.50 23.28 -13.83
C THR A 373 -3.71 23.39 -14.74
N ASN A 374 -3.52 23.32 -16.06
CA ASN A 374 -4.55 23.67 -17.05
C ASN A 374 -4.91 22.51 -17.99
N ASP A 375 -4.36 21.30 -17.79
CA ASP A 375 -4.76 20.12 -18.56
C ASP A 375 -6.17 19.69 -18.13
N PRO A 376 -7.20 19.83 -18.99
CA PRO A 376 -8.60 19.62 -18.59
C PRO A 376 -8.92 18.17 -18.21
N ARG A 377 -8.03 17.23 -18.51
CA ARG A 377 -8.19 15.81 -18.14
C ARG A 377 -7.84 15.54 -16.69
N PHE A 378 -7.14 16.45 -16.01
CA PHE A 378 -6.62 16.24 -14.67
C PHE A 378 -6.92 17.44 -13.75
N GLN A 379 -7.01 17.19 -12.45
CA GLN A 379 -7.03 18.27 -11.46
C GLN A 379 -5.66 18.95 -11.39
N PRO A 380 -5.58 20.24 -11.02
CA PRO A 380 -4.31 20.92 -10.82
C PRO A 380 -3.38 20.15 -9.87
N VAL A 381 -2.10 20.10 -10.21
CA VAL A 381 -1.06 19.47 -9.39
C VAL A 381 -0.97 20.14 -8.03
N ARG A 382 -0.93 19.33 -6.96
CA ARG A 382 -0.80 19.80 -5.58
C ARG A 382 0.63 19.66 -5.05
N GLN A 383 0.94 20.42 -3.99
CA GLN A 383 2.28 20.47 -3.41
C GLN A 383 2.76 19.10 -2.91
N GLU A 384 1.87 18.29 -2.35
CA GLU A 384 2.15 16.93 -1.88
C GLU A 384 2.53 15.95 -3.01
N GLU A 385 2.22 16.27 -4.26
CA GLU A 385 2.52 15.40 -5.41
C GLU A 385 3.94 15.61 -5.95
N LEU A 386 4.53 16.79 -5.72
CA LEU A 386 5.73 17.27 -6.43
C LEU A 386 6.94 16.32 -6.34
N ALA A 387 7.12 15.66 -5.20
CA ALA A 387 8.22 14.72 -4.99
C ALA A 387 8.15 13.50 -5.90
N ASP A 388 6.93 13.07 -6.25
CA ASP A 388 6.66 11.85 -7.03
C ASP A 388 6.55 12.10 -8.54
N LEU A 389 6.61 13.36 -8.99
CA LEU A 389 6.45 13.71 -10.41
C LEU A 389 7.71 13.45 -11.24
N GLU A 390 7.48 12.97 -12.45
CA GLU A 390 8.44 12.71 -13.53
C GLU A 390 8.10 13.60 -14.71
N TYR A 391 9.11 14.14 -15.38
CA TYR A 391 8.94 15.10 -16.47
C TYR A 391 9.67 14.59 -17.71
N SER A 392 9.09 14.83 -18.87
CA SER A 392 9.80 14.71 -20.15
C SER A 392 9.40 15.85 -21.07
N VAL A 393 10.35 16.30 -21.88
CA VAL A 393 10.15 17.41 -22.83
C VAL A 393 10.40 16.91 -24.23
N ASP A 394 9.40 17.02 -25.10
CA ASP A 394 9.51 16.69 -26.52
C ASP A 394 9.61 18.00 -27.32
N VAL A 395 10.74 18.21 -27.99
CA VAL A 395 10.95 19.36 -28.89
C VAL A 395 10.68 18.92 -30.32
N LEU A 396 9.67 19.52 -30.95
CA LEU A 396 9.25 19.18 -32.31
C LEU A 396 10.29 19.64 -33.34
N GLN A 397 10.57 18.76 -34.29
CA GLN A 397 11.27 19.11 -35.52
C GLN A 397 10.27 19.64 -36.57
N PRO A 398 10.75 20.31 -37.63
CA PRO A 398 9.88 20.75 -38.73
C PRO A 398 9.02 19.62 -39.29
N THR A 399 7.78 19.93 -39.67
CA THR A 399 6.83 18.95 -40.20
C THR A 399 7.01 18.76 -41.72
N GLU A 400 6.69 17.56 -42.19
CA GLU A 400 6.74 17.17 -43.60
C GLU A 400 5.38 16.63 -44.05
N LEU A 401 4.90 17.04 -45.22
CA LEU A 401 3.69 16.48 -45.81
C LEU A 401 3.93 15.04 -46.26
N VAL A 402 2.97 14.16 -46.00
CA VAL A 402 3.02 12.76 -46.45
C VAL A 402 1.85 12.44 -47.38
N SER A 403 2.11 11.58 -48.38
CA SER A 403 1.12 11.19 -49.38
C SER A 403 0.24 10.02 -48.94
N GLY A 404 0.69 9.24 -47.94
CA GLY A 404 -0.02 8.07 -47.45
C GLY A 404 0.56 7.48 -46.17
N PHE A 405 -0.11 6.44 -45.65
CA PHE A 405 0.20 5.81 -44.36
C PHE A 405 1.53 5.05 -44.38
N ASN A 406 1.98 4.62 -45.56
CA ASN A 406 3.26 3.94 -45.79
C ASN A 406 4.49 4.80 -45.49
N GLU A 407 4.32 6.12 -45.35
CA GLU A 407 5.39 7.06 -45.00
C GLU A 407 5.46 7.38 -43.50
N LEU A 408 4.55 6.79 -42.71
CA LEU A 408 4.47 6.94 -41.27
C LEU A 408 5.07 5.71 -40.58
N ASN A 409 5.58 5.94 -39.37
CA ASN A 409 6.08 4.90 -38.48
C ASN A 409 5.79 5.38 -37.05
N PRO A 410 4.92 4.70 -36.28
CA PRO A 410 4.51 5.17 -34.95
C PRO A 410 5.65 5.31 -33.94
N GLU A 411 6.72 4.51 -34.07
CA GLU A 411 7.89 4.58 -33.21
C GLU A 411 8.77 5.78 -33.55
N LYS A 412 8.85 6.17 -34.83
CA LYS A 412 9.77 7.21 -35.30
C LYS A 412 9.11 8.58 -35.41
N TYR A 413 7.91 8.65 -35.98
CA TYR A 413 7.27 9.90 -36.39
C TYR A 413 5.99 10.16 -35.59
N GLY A 414 5.82 11.40 -35.14
CA GLY A 414 4.51 11.90 -34.77
C GLY A 414 3.70 12.23 -36.02
N VAL A 415 2.38 12.28 -35.86
CA VAL A 415 1.45 12.58 -36.96
C VAL A 415 0.60 13.79 -36.61
N ILE A 416 0.40 14.66 -37.59
CA ILE A 416 -0.58 15.74 -37.55
C ILE A 416 -1.62 15.46 -38.64
N VAL A 417 -2.88 15.50 -38.24
CA VAL A 417 -4.02 15.43 -39.15
C VAL A 417 -4.66 16.81 -39.23
N ARG A 418 -4.93 17.31 -40.43
CA ARG A 418 -5.60 18.60 -40.63
C ARG A 418 -6.82 18.47 -41.53
N SER A 419 -7.94 19.06 -41.12
CA SER A 419 -9.15 19.20 -41.95
C SER A 419 -9.77 20.58 -41.73
N GLY A 420 -9.52 21.49 -42.68
CA GLY A 420 -9.89 22.89 -42.57
C GLY A 420 -9.23 23.56 -41.36
N ARG A 421 -10.03 24.03 -40.40
CA ARG A 421 -9.55 24.65 -39.15
C ARG A 421 -9.27 23.66 -38.02
N ARG A 422 -9.62 22.38 -38.18
CA ARG A 422 -9.39 21.34 -37.16
C ARG A 422 -8.04 20.68 -37.41
N SER A 423 -7.28 20.52 -36.35
CA SER A 423 -6.03 19.78 -36.37
C SER A 423 -5.85 18.95 -35.13
N GLY A 424 -5.30 17.75 -35.28
CA GLY A 424 -4.97 16.86 -34.18
C GLY A 424 -3.56 16.36 -34.34
N LEU A 425 -2.86 16.22 -33.21
CA LEU A 425 -1.48 15.77 -33.17
C LEU A 425 -1.35 14.57 -32.22
N LEU A 426 -0.55 13.60 -32.65
CA LEU A 426 -0.07 12.53 -31.78
C LEU A 426 1.46 12.45 -31.86
N LEU A 427 2.10 12.39 -30.70
CA LEU A 427 3.55 12.26 -30.58
C LEU A 427 4.00 10.83 -30.97
N PRO A 428 5.26 10.64 -31.39
CA PRO A 428 5.81 9.31 -31.65
C PRO A 428 6.05 8.52 -30.35
N ASN A 429 6.19 7.20 -30.52
CA ASN A 429 6.65 6.26 -29.51
C ASN A 429 5.85 6.37 -28.21
N LEU A 430 4.54 6.16 -28.32
CA LEU A 430 3.60 6.14 -27.21
C LEU A 430 3.23 4.69 -26.91
N GLU A 431 3.18 4.37 -25.61
CA GLU A 431 2.79 3.06 -25.12
C GLU A 431 1.36 2.72 -25.57
N GLY A 432 1.19 1.58 -26.23
CA GLY A 432 -0.10 1.10 -26.73
C GLY A 432 -0.57 1.70 -28.05
N VAL A 433 0.32 2.28 -28.87
CA VAL A 433 0.03 2.74 -30.23
C VAL A 433 1.02 2.10 -31.19
N ASP A 434 0.68 0.92 -31.69
CA ASP A 434 1.62 0.06 -32.44
C ASP A 434 1.43 0.14 -33.96
N THR A 435 0.30 0.70 -34.43
CA THR A 435 -0.04 0.78 -35.85
C THR A 435 -0.24 2.22 -36.34
N VAL A 436 0.05 2.46 -37.62
CA VAL A 436 -0.15 3.79 -38.24
C VAL A 436 -1.63 4.16 -38.25
N GLU A 437 -2.50 3.19 -38.51
CA GLU A 437 -3.95 3.36 -38.56
C GLU A 437 -4.49 3.84 -37.21
N GLU A 438 -4.02 3.22 -36.12
CA GLU A 438 -4.35 3.64 -34.77
C GLU A 438 -3.81 5.03 -34.45
N GLN A 439 -2.55 5.30 -34.81
CA GLN A 439 -1.91 6.60 -34.61
C GLN A 439 -2.71 7.75 -35.27
N VAL A 440 -3.10 7.58 -36.53
CA VAL A 440 -3.90 8.55 -37.29
C VAL A 440 -5.32 8.65 -36.73
N SER A 441 -5.94 7.52 -36.36
CA SER A 441 -7.29 7.49 -35.78
C SER A 441 -7.38 8.29 -34.48
N ILE A 442 -6.42 8.11 -33.57
CA ILE A 442 -6.34 8.86 -32.31
C ILE A 442 -6.15 10.35 -32.59
N ALA A 443 -5.27 10.71 -33.54
CA ALA A 443 -5.07 12.11 -33.92
C ALA A 443 -6.37 12.74 -34.49
N ARG A 444 -7.14 12.00 -35.30
CA ARG A 444 -8.45 12.43 -35.81
C ARG A 444 -9.45 12.66 -34.67
N GLN A 445 -9.53 11.72 -33.73
CA GLN A 445 -10.44 11.82 -32.58
C GLN A 445 -10.14 13.07 -31.73
N LYS A 446 -8.86 13.35 -31.45
CA LYS A 446 -8.44 14.56 -30.72
C LYS A 446 -8.85 15.86 -31.41
N ALA A 447 -8.97 15.83 -32.74
CA ALA A 447 -9.38 16.98 -33.55
C ALA A 447 -10.89 17.07 -33.82
N GLY A 448 -11.67 16.07 -33.39
CA GLY A 448 -13.09 15.95 -33.77
C GLY A 448 -13.27 15.76 -35.28
N ILE A 449 -12.38 15.01 -35.93
CA ILE A 449 -12.41 14.70 -37.37
C ILE A 449 -13.00 13.29 -37.56
N GLY A 450 -13.95 13.14 -38.49
CA GLY A 450 -14.59 11.84 -38.75
C GLY A 450 -13.65 10.83 -39.42
N PRO A 451 -13.93 9.52 -39.37
CA PRO A 451 -13.03 8.48 -39.90
C PRO A 451 -12.82 8.57 -41.43
N ASN A 452 -13.87 8.95 -42.17
CA ASN A 452 -13.85 9.05 -43.64
C ASN A 452 -13.68 10.49 -44.16
N GLU A 453 -13.46 11.45 -43.25
CA GLU A 453 -13.30 12.84 -43.64
C GLU A 453 -11.93 13.04 -44.34
N PRO A 454 -11.85 13.80 -45.45
CA PRO A 454 -10.57 14.10 -46.08
C PRO A 454 -9.68 14.91 -45.12
N VAL A 455 -8.43 14.46 -44.98
CA VAL A 455 -7.41 15.11 -44.15
C VAL A 455 -6.12 15.26 -44.92
N GLN A 456 -5.38 16.31 -44.60
CA GLN A 456 -3.96 16.40 -44.89
C GLN A 456 -3.18 15.74 -43.75
N LEU A 457 -2.17 14.95 -44.11
CA LEU A 457 -1.28 14.29 -43.17
C LEU A 457 0.08 14.96 -43.21
N GLU A 458 0.61 15.27 -42.03
CA GLU A 458 2.00 15.65 -41.85
C GLU A 458 2.65 14.69 -40.86
N ARG A 459 3.95 14.46 -41.02
CA ARG A 459 4.80 13.76 -40.07
C ARG A 459 5.83 14.70 -39.48
N PHE A 460 6.32 14.38 -38.29
CA PHE A 460 7.44 15.11 -37.66
C PHE A 460 8.22 14.19 -36.74
N GLU A 461 9.49 14.51 -36.52
CA GLU A 461 10.31 13.87 -35.49
C GLU A 461 10.30 14.72 -34.21
N VAL A 462 10.62 14.11 -33.07
CA VAL A 462 10.82 14.84 -31.82
C VAL A 462 12.16 14.48 -31.21
N ILE A 463 12.81 15.47 -30.61
CA ILE A 463 13.93 15.23 -29.71
C ILE A 463 13.34 15.14 -28.30
N ARG A 464 13.36 13.93 -27.73
CA ARG A 464 12.81 13.62 -26.41
C ARG A 464 13.89 13.76 -25.34
N TYR A 465 13.68 14.71 -24.44
CA TYR A 465 14.52 14.98 -23.29
C TYR A 465 13.90 14.31 -22.04
N LYS A 466 14.74 13.61 -21.27
CA LYS A 466 14.39 12.95 -20.00
C LYS A 466 15.24 13.47 -18.85
#